data_AF-K1PUB3-F1
#
_entry.id   AF-K1PUB3-F1
#
_cell.length_a   1.000
_cell.length_b   1.000
_cell.length_c   1.000
_cell.angle_alpha   90.00
_cell.angle_beta   90.00
_cell.angle_gamma   90.00
#
_symmetry.space_group_name_H-M   'P 1'
#
loop_
_entity.id
_entity.type
_entity.pdbx_description
1 polymer ?
#
loop_
_entity_poly.entity_id
_entity_poly.type
_entity_poly.pdbx_seq_one_letter_code
_entity_poly.pdbx_strand_id
1 'polypeptide(L)'
;MSDSESVLLGGDTDKNSSIPAADISDTFNLFKCYLDSSLNSFKKELLDSQEGREIDLEKKFKKDIASSFKSPGNKIQFEFNEEIITDLQKLKKKVKSKSECEAFDSIITKLSKRNKLIRIADNSPAGWATVHQYEHNDIASDSDDDKKLRQAENRALRAIKEKKRFQPYKPRPSGYGAPQPATGSIPSAAAGSQQQLFRGFGKRREPSSYDICFHCKSVGHWRKHCPLFSAANQSSGSGSVSK
;
A
#
# COMPACT_ATOMS: atom_id res chain seq x y z
N MET A 1 72.04 -7.86 84.23
CA MET A 1 72.10 -7.46 82.81
C MET A 1 72.91 -8.51 82.10
N SER A 2 72.27 -9.20 81.14
CA SER A 2 72.86 -10.11 80.14
C SER A 2 73.50 -11.39 80.69
N ASP A 3 73.34 -12.58 80.15
CA ASP A 3 72.54 -13.21 79.09
C ASP A 3 72.83 -14.71 79.28
N SER A 4 71.91 -15.61 78.88
CA SER A 4 72.17 -16.96 78.31
C SER A 4 71.03 -17.92 78.66
N GLU A 5 69.96 -17.78 77.90
CA GLU A 5 68.95 -18.79 77.69
C GLU A 5 69.29 -19.50 76.36
N SER A 6 69.39 -20.83 76.33
CA SER A 6 68.74 -21.64 75.29
C SER A 6 68.88 -23.13 75.59
N VAL A 7 67.70 -23.75 75.58
CA VAL A 7 67.42 -25.13 75.95
C VAL A 7 67.64 -26.05 74.74
N LEU A 8 68.09 -27.25 75.07
CA LEU A 8 68.31 -28.40 74.19
C LEU A 8 67.05 -28.83 73.43
N LEU A 9 67.25 -28.96 72.10
CA LEU A 9 66.83 -30.04 71.21
C LEU A 9 65.65 -30.94 71.66
N GLY A 10 64.52 -30.76 70.99
CA GLY A 10 63.44 -31.75 70.89
C GLY A 10 62.64 -31.45 69.63
N GLY A 11 63.03 -32.08 68.52
CA GLY A 11 62.28 -32.02 67.27
C GLY A 11 61.04 -32.91 67.39
N ASP A 12 59.90 -32.40 66.95
CA ASP A 12 58.79 -33.24 66.51
C ASP A 12 58.23 -32.64 65.22
N THR A 13 58.38 -33.47 64.21
CA THR A 13 58.00 -33.41 62.81
C THR A 13 56.54 -32.99 62.58
N ASP A 14 56.37 -32.01 61.69
CA ASP A 14 55.40 -31.99 60.59
C ASP A 14 54.12 -32.82 60.76
N LYS A 15 53.07 -32.19 61.30
CA LYS A 15 51.69 -32.61 61.02
C LYS A 15 51.32 -32.19 59.60
N ASN A 16 51.69 -33.02 58.63
CA ASN A 16 51.11 -33.02 57.30
C ASN A 16 49.62 -33.38 57.40
N SER A 17 48.75 -32.38 57.59
CA SER A 17 47.31 -32.53 57.41
C SER A 17 47.01 -32.65 55.91
N SER A 18 47.22 -33.84 55.37
CA SER A 18 46.74 -34.23 54.05
C SER A 18 45.21 -34.23 54.07
N ILE A 19 44.60 -33.09 53.77
CA ILE A 19 43.17 -33.03 53.43
C ILE A 19 42.97 -34.02 52.27
N PRO A 20 42.08 -35.02 52.40
CA PRO A 20 41.91 -36.01 51.34
C PRO A 20 41.44 -35.30 50.08
N ALA A 21 42.14 -35.50 48.96
CA ALA A 21 41.86 -34.85 47.68
C ALA A 21 40.39 -35.00 47.19
N ALA A 22 39.67 -36.00 47.72
CA ALA A 22 38.23 -36.18 47.52
C ALA A 22 37.38 -35.02 48.10
N ASP A 23 37.72 -34.50 49.28
CA ASP A 23 36.98 -33.42 49.96
C ASP A 23 37.14 -32.07 49.23
N ILE A 24 38.34 -31.83 48.69
CA ILE A 24 38.63 -30.65 47.85
C ILE A 24 37.89 -30.76 46.50
N SER A 25 37.78 -31.96 45.94
CA SER A 25 37.02 -32.19 44.70
C SER A 25 35.51 -32.03 44.93
N ASP A 26 34.98 -32.47 46.07
CA ASP A 26 33.55 -32.37 46.39
C ASP A 26 33.14 -30.92 46.65
N THR A 27 33.97 -30.15 47.36
CA THR A 27 33.77 -28.71 47.52
C THR A 27 33.86 -27.95 46.20
N PHE A 28 34.79 -28.31 45.31
CA PHE A 28 34.87 -27.74 43.97
C PHE A 28 33.65 -28.11 43.10
N ASN A 29 33.17 -29.35 43.19
CA ASN A 29 31.96 -29.79 42.48
C ASN A 29 30.71 -29.08 43.00
N LEU A 30 30.61 -28.85 44.31
CA LEU A 30 29.52 -28.06 44.90
C LEU A 30 29.53 -26.62 44.39
N PHE A 31 30.72 -26.01 44.35
CA PHE A 31 30.90 -24.67 43.78
C PHE A 31 30.55 -24.61 42.29
N LYS A 32 30.97 -25.61 41.51
CA LYS A 32 30.61 -25.74 40.09
C LYS A 32 29.10 -25.85 39.90
N CYS A 33 28.43 -26.71 40.66
CA CYS A 33 26.96 -26.85 40.59
C CYS A 33 26.23 -25.56 40.97
N TYR A 34 26.73 -24.85 41.98
CA TYR A 34 26.19 -23.55 42.38
C TYR A 34 26.39 -22.49 41.28
N LEU A 35 27.59 -22.41 40.70
CA LEU A 35 27.88 -21.51 39.58
C LEU A 35 27.04 -21.84 38.35
N ASP A 36 26.95 -23.10 37.96
CA ASP A 36 26.13 -23.53 36.82
C ASP A 36 24.65 -23.22 37.06
N SER A 37 24.14 -23.43 38.28
CA SER A 37 22.76 -23.09 38.64
C SER A 37 22.52 -21.58 38.60
N SER A 38 23.45 -20.79 39.14
CA SER A 38 23.38 -19.32 39.16
C SER A 38 23.50 -18.71 37.77
N LEU A 39 24.41 -19.22 36.94
CA LEU A 39 24.55 -18.80 35.54
C LEU A 39 23.31 -19.16 34.72
N ASN A 40 22.73 -20.34 34.94
CA ASN A 40 21.51 -20.75 34.25
C ASN A 40 20.29 -19.94 34.71
N SER A 41 20.17 -19.60 36.00
CA SER A 41 19.09 -18.73 36.47
C SER A 41 19.22 -17.32 35.89
N PHE A 42 20.43 -16.76 35.89
CA PHE A 42 20.70 -15.45 35.32
C PHE A 42 20.44 -15.42 33.80
N LYS A 43 20.88 -16.45 33.07
CA LYS A 43 20.60 -16.59 31.63
C LYS A 43 19.10 -16.62 31.36
N LYS A 44 18.33 -17.35 32.17
CA LYS A 44 16.88 -17.43 32.02
C LYS A 44 16.21 -16.09 32.28
N GLU A 45 16.60 -15.41 33.36
CA GLU A 45 16.09 -14.07 33.69
C GLU A 45 16.39 -13.04 32.61
N LEU A 46 17.59 -13.11 32.00
CA LEU A 46 18.00 -12.22 30.93
C LEU A 46 17.19 -12.47 29.64
N LEU A 47 16.95 -13.74 29.29
CA LEU A 47 16.12 -14.12 28.15
C LEU A 47 14.65 -13.70 28.35
N ASP A 48 14.08 -14.00 29.52
CA ASP A 48 12.69 -13.64 29.84
C ASP A 48 12.52 -12.10 29.84
N SER A 49 13.51 -11.37 30.37
CA SER A 49 13.52 -9.89 30.37
C SER A 49 13.73 -9.29 28.97
N GLN A 50 14.43 -9.98 28.08
CA GLN A 50 14.59 -9.57 26.69
C GLN A 50 13.30 -9.82 25.90
N GLU A 51 12.74 -11.03 26.01
CA GLU A 51 11.48 -11.41 25.35
C GLU A 51 10.32 -10.52 25.80
N GLY A 52 10.24 -10.19 27.10
CA GLY A 52 9.22 -9.27 27.62
C GLY A 52 9.33 -7.85 27.03
N ARG A 53 10.54 -7.31 26.90
CA ARG A 53 10.78 -5.99 26.28
C ARG A 53 10.45 -5.97 24.80
N GLU A 54 10.80 -7.04 24.07
CA GLU A 54 10.50 -7.19 22.65
C GLU A 54 8.99 -7.25 22.41
N ILE A 55 8.27 -8.06 23.20
CA ILE A 55 6.81 -8.16 23.15
C ILE A 55 6.14 -6.78 23.37
N ASP A 56 6.61 -5.99 24.33
CA ASP A 56 6.03 -4.69 24.62
C ASP A 56 6.32 -3.64 23.53
N LEU A 57 7.51 -3.68 22.92
CA LEU A 57 7.82 -2.87 21.75
C LEU A 57 6.96 -3.26 20.54
N GLU A 58 6.79 -4.55 20.28
CA GLU A 58 5.91 -5.06 19.22
C GLU A 58 4.46 -4.61 19.42
N LYS A 59 3.92 -4.72 20.64
CA LYS A 59 2.56 -4.26 20.95
C LYS A 59 2.38 -2.77 20.68
N LYS A 60 3.36 -1.94 21.07
CA LYS A 60 3.33 -0.49 20.81
C LYS A 60 3.36 -0.21 19.31
N PHE A 61 4.28 -0.85 18.58
CA PHE A 61 4.40 -0.67 17.14
C PHE A 61 3.13 -1.11 16.39
N LYS A 62 2.54 -2.25 16.76
CA LYS A 62 1.27 -2.72 16.20
C LYS A 62 0.12 -1.75 16.49
N LYS A 63 0.06 -1.18 17.70
CA LYS A 63 -0.94 -0.17 18.07
C LYS A 63 -0.78 1.13 17.28
N ASP A 64 0.46 1.57 17.07
CA ASP A 64 0.76 2.76 16.27
C ASP A 64 0.36 2.54 14.81
N ILE A 65 0.66 1.37 14.24
CA ILE A 65 0.19 0.99 12.90
C ILE A 65 -1.33 0.96 12.85
N ALA A 66 -2.00 0.31 13.80
CA ALA A 66 -3.46 0.19 13.83
C ALA A 66 -4.15 1.57 13.96
N SER A 67 -3.55 2.50 14.71
CA SER A 67 -4.06 3.87 14.84
C SER A 67 -3.83 4.74 13.61
N SER A 68 -2.89 4.37 12.73
CA SER A 68 -2.58 5.10 11.49
C SER A 68 -3.57 4.87 10.34
N PHE A 69 -4.46 3.88 10.45
CA PHE A 69 -5.43 3.57 9.40
C PHE A 69 -6.52 4.64 9.28
N LYS A 70 -6.78 5.07 8.04
CA LYS A 70 -7.79 6.07 7.67
C LYS A 70 -9.17 5.44 7.54
N SER A 71 -9.26 4.21 7.03
CA SER A 71 -10.53 3.49 6.88
C SER A 71 -10.80 2.60 8.10
N PRO A 72 -11.94 2.78 8.80
CA PRO A 72 -12.33 1.94 9.93
C PRO A 72 -12.42 0.45 9.55
N GLY A 73 -12.91 0.14 8.35
CA GLY A 73 -13.04 -1.24 7.90
C GLY A 73 -11.69 -1.93 7.68
N ASN A 74 -10.71 -1.21 7.12
CA ASN A 74 -9.35 -1.72 6.92
C ASN A 74 -8.66 -1.95 8.26
N LYS A 75 -8.85 -1.02 9.22
CA LYS A 75 -8.33 -1.14 10.58
C LYS A 75 -8.81 -2.43 11.26
N ILE A 76 -10.13 -2.66 11.27
CA ILE A 76 -10.74 -3.85 11.90
C ILE A 76 -10.18 -5.14 11.28
N GLN A 77 -10.04 -5.19 9.95
CA GLN A 77 -9.49 -6.36 9.26
C GLN A 77 -8.01 -6.59 9.59
N PHE A 78 -7.22 -5.51 9.68
CA PHE A 78 -5.81 -5.61 10.04
C PHE A 78 -5.63 -6.12 11.48
N GLU A 79 -6.36 -5.55 12.45
CA GLU A 79 -6.31 -5.93 13.86
C GLU A 79 -6.69 -7.41 14.04
N PHE A 80 -7.78 -7.86 13.40
CA PHE A 80 -8.21 -9.25 13.43
C PHE A 80 -7.14 -10.21 12.86
N ASN A 81 -6.53 -9.86 11.73
CA ASN A 81 -5.47 -10.69 11.15
C ASN A 81 -4.22 -10.73 12.04
N GLU A 82 -3.85 -9.61 12.70
CA GLU A 82 -2.72 -9.55 13.64
C GLU A 82 -2.97 -10.41 14.89
N GLU A 83 -4.21 -10.44 15.39
CA GLU A 83 -4.61 -11.32 16.49
C GLU A 83 -4.43 -12.79 16.09
N ILE A 84 -4.91 -13.18 14.90
CA ILE A 84 -4.73 -14.55 14.39
C ILE A 84 -3.25 -14.90 14.24
N ILE A 85 -2.42 -14.01 13.67
CA ILE A 85 -0.97 -14.25 13.55
C ILE A 85 -0.37 -14.54 14.94
N THR A 86 -0.74 -13.73 15.93
CA THR A 86 -0.25 -13.86 17.30
C THR A 86 -0.64 -15.21 17.91
N ASP A 87 -1.88 -15.65 17.71
CA ASP A 87 -2.35 -16.94 18.23
C ASP A 87 -1.72 -18.13 17.50
N LEU A 88 -1.50 -18.03 16.18
CA LEU A 88 -0.76 -19.05 15.43
C LEU A 88 0.70 -19.15 15.88
N GLN A 89 1.36 -18.03 16.19
CA GLN A 89 2.71 -18.04 16.75
C GLN A 89 2.76 -18.70 18.14
N LYS A 90 1.76 -18.43 19.01
CA LYS A 90 1.64 -19.12 20.31
C LYS A 90 1.43 -20.62 20.15
N LEU A 91 0.60 -21.04 19.18
CA LEU A 91 0.37 -22.45 18.88
C LEU A 91 1.63 -23.11 18.32
N LYS A 92 2.33 -22.45 17.39
CA LYS A 92 3.60 -22.93 16.82
C LYS A 92 4.64 -23.19 17.91
N LYS A 93 4.76 -22.34 18.94
CA LYS A 93 5.67 -22.54 20.08
C LYS A 93 5.34 -23.82 20.90
N LYS A 94 4.09 -24.26 20.92
CA LYS A 94 3.64 -25.46 21.67
C LYS A 94 3.74 -26.76 20.86
N VAL A 95 3.76 -26.65 19.54
CA VAL A 95 3.80 -27.78 18.61
C VAL A 95 5.25 -28.19 18.36
N LYS A 96 5.52 -29.50 18.43
CA LYS A 96 6.85 -30.08 18.18
C LYS A 96 6.99 -30.73 16.80
N SER A 97 5.87 -30.93 16.10
CA SER A 97 5.84 -31.55 14.77
C SER A 97 6.32 -30.58 13.68
N LYS A 98 7.24 -31.05 12.82
CA LYS A 98 7.80 -30.24 11.74
C LYS A 98 6.78 -29.89 10.65
N SER A 99 5.91 -30.82 10.27
CA SER A 99 4.90 -30.61 9.22
C SER A 99 3.81 -29.61 9.64
N GLU A 100 3.39 -29.65 10.90
CA GLU A 100 2.43 -28.70 11.47
C GLU A 100 3.04 -27.30 11.55
N CYS A 101 4.32 -27.18 11.93
CA CYS A 101 5.06 -25.91 11.89
C CYS A 101 5.11 -25.27 10.50
N GLU A 102 5.29 -26.05 9.42
CA GLU A 102 5.26 -25.56 8.04
C GLU A 102 3.86 -25.04 7.65
N ALA A 103 2.80 -25.70 8.10
CA ALA A 103 1.43 -25.25 7.89
C ALA A 103 1.17 -23.89 8.59
N PHE A 104 1.63 -23.72 9.84
CA PHE A 104 1.57 -22.43 10.54
C PHE A 104 2.31 -21.33 9.78
N ASP A 105 3.52 -21.61 9.29
CA ASP A 105 4.32 -20.63 8.55
C ASP A 105 3.66 -20.19 7.25
N SER A 106 3.04 -21.13 6.53
CA SER A 106 2.25 -20.82 5.33
C SER A 106 1.07 -19.90 5.63
N ILE A 107 0.33 -20.17 6.71
CA ILE A 107 -0.83 -19.35 7.10
C ILE A 107 -0.39 -17.96 7.56
N ILE A 108 0.66 -17.88 8.40
CA ILE A 108 1.24 -16.61 8.85
C ILE A 108 1.67 -15.78 7.65
N THR A 109 2.38 -16.37 6.68
CA THR A 109 2.83 -15.68 5.46
C THR A 109 1.65 -15.10 4.66
N LYS A 110 0.55 -15.86 4.52
CA LYS A 110 -0.66 -15.38 3.83
C LYS A 110 -1.33 -14.22 4.57
N LEU A 111 -1.42 -14.28 5.90
CA LEU A 111 -1.97 -13.20 6.72
C LEU A 111 -1.09 -11.95 6.68
N SER A 112 0.24 -12.11 6.78
CA SER A 112 1.19 -11.01 6.62
C SER A 112 1.08 -10.35 5.24
N LYS A 113 0.98 -11.16 4.17
CA LYS A 113 0.70 -10.64 2.82
C LYS A 113 -0.60 -9.85 2.81
N ARG A 114 -1.70 -10.38 3.38
CA ARG A 114 -2.98 -9.68 3.41
C ARG A 114 -2.93 -8.37 4.19
N ASN A 115 -2.25 -8.33 5.33
CA ASN A 115 -2.02 -7.12 6.11
C ASN A 115 -1.23 -6.06 5.32
N LYS A 116 -0.22 -6.48 4.52
CA LYS A 116 0.47 -5.59 3.58
C LYS A 116 -0.51 -4.99 2.55
N LEU A 117 -1.38 -5.81 1.94
CA LEU A 117 -2.35 -5.33 0.95
C LEU A 117 -3.38 -4.37 1.57
N ILE A 118 -3.83 -4.63 2.80
CA ILE A 118 -4.73 -3.73 3.54
C ILE A 118 -4.05 -2.37 3.76
N ARG A 119 -2.77 -2.35 4.15
CA ARG A 119 -1.98 -1.11 4.28
C ARG A 119 -1.86 -0.35 2.96
N ILE A 120 -1.67 -1.05 1.84
CA ILE A 120 -1.64 -0.43 0.50
C ILE A 120 -3.00 0.18 0.16
N ALA A 121 -4.09 -0.57 0.38
CA ALA A 121 -5.45 -0.10 0.13
C ALA A 121 -5.82 1.11 0.99
N ASP A 122 -5.32 1.18 2.22
CA ASP A 122 -5.65 2.28 3.12
C ASP A 122 -4.88 3.57 2.82
N ASN A 123 -3.61 3.44 2.41
CA ASN A 123 -2.75 4.57 2.14
C ASN A 123 -2.92 5.13 0.72
N SER A 124 -3.29 4.29 -0.25
CA SER A 124 -3.41 4.70 -1.63
C SER A 124 -4.71 5.47 -1.92
N PRO A 125 -4.67 6.63 -2.61
CA PRO A 125 -5.87 7.32 -3.12
C PRO A 125 -6.79 6.47 -4.01
N ALA A 126 -6.26 5.45 -4.69
CA ALA A 126 -7.08 4.54 -5.50
C ALA A 126 -7.50 3.27 -4.75
N GLY A 127 -7.15 3.14 -3.46
CA GLY A 127 -7.62 2.10 -2.57
C GLY A 127 -7.34 0.67 -3.06
N TRP A 128 -8.35 -0.18 -2.99
CA TRP A 128 -8.27 -1.57 -3.48
C TRP A 128 -7.98 -1.69 -4.98
N ALA A 129 -8.24 -0.67 -5.80
CA ALA A 129 -7.84 -0.71 -7.20
C ALA A 129 -6.31 -0.70 -7.36
N THR A 130 -5.59 -0.04 -6.45
CA THR A 130 -4.12 -0.11 -6.38
C THR A 130 -3.65 -1.50 -6.01
N VAL A 131 -4.32 -2.15 -5.05
CA VAL A 131 -4.01 -3.54 -4.65
C VAL A 131 -4.14 -4.49 -5.83
N HIS A 132 -5.23 -4.41 -6.60
CA HIS A 132 -5.41 -5.23 -7.80
C HIS A 132 -4.27 -5.06 -8.80
N GLN A 133 -3.84 -3.83 -9.06
CA GLN A 133 -2.72 -3.55 -9.96
C GLN A 133 -1.36 -4.00 -9.37
N TYR A 134 -1.23 -3.93 -8.05
CA TYR A 134 -0.02 -4.34 -7.34
C TYR A 134 0.15 -5.86 -7.38
N GLU A 135 -0.91 -6.64 -7.15
CA GLU A 135 -0.84 -8.11 -7.20
C GLU A 135 -0.67 -8.67 -8.63
N HIS A 136 -1.20 -7.99 -9.65
CA HIS A 136 -1.14 -8.47 -11.02
C HIS A 136 0.24 -8.32 -11.69
N ASN A 137 1.13 -7.48 -11.14
CA ASN A 137 2.48 -7.30 -11.68
C ASN A 137 3.50 -8.05 -10.83
N ASP A 138 3.95 -9.23 -11.28
CA ASP A 138 4.80 -10.16 -10.52
C ASP A 138 6.31 -9.83 -10.58
N ILE A 139 6.64 -8.55 -10.82
CA ILE A 139 8.03 -8.10 -10.82
C ILE A 139 8.31 -7.51 -9.43
N ALA A 140 8.99 -8.28 -8.57
CA ALA A 140 10.31 -7.89 -8.02
C ALA A 140 10.61 -8.29 -6.57
N SER A 141 11.93 -8.35 -6.33
CA SER A 141 12.66 -8.29 -5.07
C SER A 141 12.48 -6.96 -4.32
N ASP A 142 12.78 -6.98 -3.04
CA ASP A 142 12.40 -6.02 -1.99
C ASP A 142 12.80 -4.54 -2.26
N SER A 143 13.86 -4.28 -3.04
CA SER A 143 14.30 -2.93 -3.43
C SER A 143 13.38 -2.25 -4.46
N ASP A 144 12.58 -3.01 -5.19
CA ASP A 144 11.70 -2.50 -6.25
C ASP A 144 10.22 -2.41 -5.79
N ASP A 145 9.93 -2.80 -4.54
CA ASP A 145 8.56 -2.84 -4.02
C ASP A 145 7.91 -1.45 -3.98
N ASP A 146 8.68 -0.44 -3.59
CA ASP A 146 8.26 0.96 -3.55
C ASP A 146 7.92 1.49 -4.95
N LYS A 147 8.75 1.11 -5.93
CA LYS A 147 8.54 1.45 -7.35
C LYS A 147 7.31 0.76 -7.92
N LYS A 148 7.13 -0.52 -7.60
CA LYS A 148 5.94 -1.31 -7.96
C LYS A 148 4.67 -0.68 -7.40
N LEU A 149 4.68 -0.27 -6.14
CA LEU A 149 3.53 0.39 -5.50
C LEU A 149 3.16 1.69 -6.22
N ARG A 150 4.12 2.58 -6.47
CA ARG A 150 3.88 3.83 -7.22
C ARG A 150 3.34 3.57 -8.63
N GLN A 151 3.84 2.55 -9.31
CA GLN A 151 3.37 2.21 -10.65
C GLN A 151 1.94 1.63 -10.63
N ALA A 152 1.63 0.77 -9.67
CA ALA A 152 0.29 0.21 -9.46
C ALA A 152 -0.73 1.31 -9.17
N GLU A 153 -0.39 2.25 -8.29
CA GLU A 153 -1.24 3.39 -7.95
C GLU A 153 -1.51 4.29 -9.16
N ASN A 154 -0.46 4.64 -9.91
CA ASN A 154 -0.62 5.43 -11.13
C ASN A 154 -1.52 4.73 -12.16
N ARG A 155 -1.38 3.41 -12.33
CA ARG A 155 -2.24 2.61 -13.21
C ARG A 155 -3.69 2.60 -12.72
N ALA A 156 -3.90 2.40 -11.43
CA ALA A 156 -5.24 2.41 -10.83
C ALA A 156 -5.93 3.77 -11.00
N LEU A 157 -5.22 4.87 -10.75
CA LEU A 157 -5.74 6.23 -10.93
C LEU A 157 -6.10 6.54 -12.39
N ARG A 158 -5.27 6.10 -13.36
CA ARG A 158 -5.57 6.23 -14.79
C ARG A 158 -6.85 5.47 -15.16
N ALA A 159 -6.99 4.22 -14.72
CA ALA A 159 -8.17 3.42 -14.98
C ALA A 159 -9.45 4.05 -14.40
N ILE A 160 -9.37 4.63 -13.19
CA ILE A 160 -10.50 5.37 -12.59
C ILE A 160 -10.85 6.61 -13.42
N LYS A 161 -9.83 7.38 -13.87
CA LYS A 161 -10.02 8.57 -14.69
C LYS A 161 -10.65 8.26 -16.05
N GLU A 162 -10.23 7.18 -16.69
CA GLU A 162 -10.81 6.71 -17.96
C GLU A 162 -12.26 6.30 -17.78
N LYS A 163 -12.59 5.50 -16.76
CA LYS A 163 -13.99 5.13 -16.45
C LYS A 163 -14.90 6.35 -16.23
N LYS A 164 -14.39 7.44 -15.65
CA LYS A 164 -15.15 8.69 -15.49
C LYS A 164 -15.37 9.45 -16.80
N ARG A 165 -14.45 9.34 -17.77
CA ARG A 165 -14.56 10.01 -19.08
C ARG A 165 -15.59 9.36 -19.99
N PHE A 166 -15.81 8.05 -19.85
CA PHE A 166 -16.72 7.28 -20.69
C PHE A 166 -18.10 7.03 -20.06
N GLN A 167 -18.47 7.73 -18.99
CA GLN A 167 -19.84 7.69 -18.48
C GLN A 167 -20.76 8.43 -19.47
N PRO A 168 -21.67 7.74 -20.18
CA PRO A 168 -22.70 8.40 -20.98
C PRO A 168 -23.55 9.23 -20.03
N TYR A 169 -23.87 10.48 -20.40
CA TYR A 169 -24.80 11.31 -19.65
C TYR A 169 -26.11 10.55 -19.46
N LYS A 170 -26.40 10.09 -18.24
CA LYS A 170 -27.71 9.53 -17.93
C LYS A 170 -28.71 10.68 -18.07
N PRO A 171 -29.70 10.61 -18.98
CA PRO A 171 -30.74 11.61 -19.03
C PRO A 171 -31.43 11.61 -17.66
N ARG A 172 -31.50 12.81 -17.05
CA ARG A 172 -32.22 13.06 -15.80
C ARG A 172 -33.63 12.46 -15.95
N PRO A 173 -34.17 11.73 -14.95
CA PRO A 173 -35.59 11.40 -14.99
C PRO A 173 -36.35 12.71 -15.07
N SER A 174 -37.07 12.92 -16.18
CA SER A 174 -37.96 14.04 -16.36
C SER A 174 -39.13 13.86 -15.39
N GLY A 175 -38.94 14.29 -14.14
CA GLY A 175 -40.07 14.65 -13.30
C GLY A 175 -40.85 15.77 -13.98
N TYR A 176 -42.17 15.75 -13.79
CA TYR A 176 -43.19 16.59 -14.44
C TYR A 176 -43.73 16.04 -15.76
N GLY A 177 -44.59 15.03 -15.64
CA GLY A 177 -45.64 14.81 -16.63
C GLY A 177 -46.62 15.98 -16.57
N ALA A 178 -46.52 16.90 -17.52
CA ALA A 178 -47.60 17.80 -17.88
C ALA A 178 -48.41 17.13 -19.01
N PRO A 179 -49.76 17.07 -18.95
CA PRO A 179 -50.55 16.51 -20.05
C PRO A 179 -50.48 17.47 -21.24
N GLN A 180 -49.98 17.00 -22.37
CA GLN A 180 -50.12 17.72 -23.64
C GLN A 180 -51.46 17.31 -24.28
N PRO A 181 -52.31 18.26 -24.72
CA PRO A 181 -53.48 17.93 -25.50
C PRO A 181 -53.05 17.54 -26.92
N ALA A 182 -53.63 16.45 -27.41
CA ALA A 182 -53.44 15.92 -28.75
C ALA A 182 -54.03 16.87 -29.80
N THR A 183 -53.25 17.24 -30.82
CA THR A 183 -53.74 17.51 -32.19
C THR A 183 -52.58 17.43 -33.19
N GLY A 184 -52.83 16.75 -34.32
CA GLY A 184 -52.32 17.21 -35.63
C GLY A 184 -51.16 16.45 -36.29
N SER A 185 -51.53 15.46 -37.12
CA SER A 185 -51.08 15.31 -38.52
C SER A 185 -49.60 15.04 -38.85
N ILE A 186 -49.30 13.78 -39.18
CA ILE A 186 -48.14 13.36 -39.96
C ILE A 186 -48.41 13.66 -41.45
N PRO A 187 -47.38 14.04 -42.23
CA PRO A 187 -47.15 13.33 -43.48
C PRO A 187 -45.71 12.81 -43.61
N SER A 188 -45.66 11.57 -44.07
CA SER A 188 -44.46 10.81 -44.43
C SER A 188 -43.94 11.26 -45.79
N ALA A 189 -42.62 11.43 -45.92
CA ALA A 189 -41.95 11.47 -47.21
C ALA A 189 -40.49 10.98 -47.14
N ALA A 190 -40.31 9.80 -47.75
CA ALA A 190 -39.20 9.36 -48.61
C ALA A 190 -37.73 9.50 -48.16
N ALA A 191 -37.14 8.31 -47.98
CA ALA A 191 -35.81 7.84 -48.39
C ALA A 191 -34.79 8.85 -48.96
N GLY A 192 -33.60 8.86 -48.35
CA GLY A 192 -32.39 9.47 -48.90
C GLY A 192 -31.16 9.06 -48.08
N SER A 193 -30.25 8.34 -48.71
CA SER A 193 -29.08 7.67 -48.14
C SER A 193 -27.96 8.64 -47.72
N GLN A 194 -27.16 8.17 -46.75
CA GLN A 194 -25.75 8.50 -46.47
C GLN A 194 -25.38 9.66 -45.53
N GLN A 195 -24.83 9.23 -44.38
CA GLN A 195 -23.67 9.78 -43.70
C GLN A 195 -23.65 11.29 -43.41
N GLN A 196 -24.14 11.71 -42.24
CA GLN A 196 -23.57 12.87 -41.53
C GLN A 196 -23.64 12.65 -40.01
N LEU A 197 -22.47 12.35 -39.45
CA LEU A 197 -22.17 12.42 -38.03
C LEU A 197 -22.21 13.90 -37.58
N PHE A 198 -22.99 14.17 -36.53
CA PHE A 198 -22.98 15.40 -35.72
C PHE A 198 -23.31 16.74 -36.42
N ARG A 199 -24.59 17.13 -36.39
CA ARG A 199 -24.98 18.53 -36.07
C ARG A 199 -26.44 18.55 -35.61
N GLY A 200 -26.65 18.89 -34.35
CA GLY A 200 -27.97 19.14 -33.81
C GLY A 200 -28.66 20.27 -34.56
N PHE A 201 -29.96 20.09 -34.79
CA PHE A 201 -30.89 21.07 -35.36
C PHE A 201 -31.06 22.27 -34.41
N GLY A 202 -30.08 23.17 -34.42
CA GLY A 202 -30.23 24.55 -33.98
C GLY A 202 -30.12 25.45 -35.19
N LYS A 203 -31.03 26.42 -35.34
CA LYS A 203 -30.92 27.46 -36.38
C LYS A 203 -29.49 28.01 -36.37
N ARG A 204 -28.78 27.94 -37.51
CA ARG A 204 -27.43 28.50 -37.60
C ARG A 204 -27.51 29.98 -37.22
N ARG A 205 -26.69 30.40 -36.25
CA ARG A 205 -26.61 31.81 -35.85
C ARG A 205 -26.20 32.63 -37.08
N GLU A 206 -26.97 33.65 -37.41
CA GLU A 206 -26.58 34.68 -38.36
C GLU A 206 -25.64 35.68 -37.68
N PRO A 207 -24.69 36.29 -38.40
CA PRO A 207 -23.81 37.31 -37.83
C PRO A 207 -24.62 38.49 -37.29
N SER A 208 -24.32 38.89 -36.05
CA SER A 208 -24.88 40.12 -35.47
C SER A 208 -24.14 41.36 -35.99
N SER A 209 -24.78 42.53 -35.95
CA SER A 209 -24.17 43.82 -36.30
C SER A 209 -22.95 44.18 -35.43
N TYR A 210 -22.80 43.53 -34.27
CA TYR A 210 -21.66 43.69 -33.36
C TYR A 210 -20.58 42.60 -33.49
N ASP A 211 -20.81 41.56 -34.30
CA ASP A 211 -19.81 40.49 -34.47
C ASP A 211 -18.63 40.98 -35.32
N ILE A 212 -17.40 40.78 -34.82
CA ILE A 212 -16.16 41.22 -35.48
C ILE A 212 -15.60 40.10 -36.37
N CYS A 213 -15.24 40.44 -37.61
CA CYS A 213 -14.56 39.54 -38.52
C CYS A 213 -13.10 39.30 -38.10
N PHE A 214 -12.73 38.05 -37.86
CA PHE A 214 -11.36 37.67 -37.50
C PHE A 214 -10.31 37.80 -38.63
N HIS A 215 -10.71 38.22 -39.83
CA HIS A 215 -9.78 38.48 -40.94
C HIS A 215 -9.56 39.97 -41.17
N CYS A 216 -10.63 40.75 -41.40
CA CYS A 216 -10.52 42.18 -41.69
C CYS A 216 -10.78 43.08 -40.47
N LYS A 217 -11.15 42.51 -39.31
CA LYS A 217 -11.48 43.21 -38.06
C LYS A 217 -12.67 44.17 -38.15
N SER A 218 -13.43 44.16 -39.23
CA SER A 218 -14.68 44.93 -39.38
C SER A 218 -15.87 44.18 -38.75
N VAL A 219 -16.88 44.91 -38.31
CA VAL A 219 -18.11 44.33 -37.73
C VAL A 219 -19.13 43.92 -38.79
N GLY A 220 -20.12 43.09 -38.41
CA GLY A 220 -21.28 42.75 -39.22
C GLY A 220 -21.14 41.48 -40.08
N HIS A 221 -20.00 40.79 -40.04
CA HIS A 221 -19.83 39.52 -40.75
C HIS A 221 -18.75 38.64 -40.10
N TRP A 222 -18.82 37.32 -40.32
CA TRP A 222 -17.78 36.38 -39.90
C TRP A 222 -16.75 36.16 -41.01
N ARG A 223 -15.56 35.68 -40.64
CA ARG A 223 -14.43 35.42 -41.56
C ARG A 223 -14.82 34.68 -42.85
N LYS A 224 -15.70 33.67 -42.75
CA LYS A 224 -16.17 32.86 -43.88
C LYS A 224 -16.97 33.63 -44.94
N HIS A 225 -17.52 34.79 -44.58
CA HIS A 225 -18.27 35.68 -45.47
C HIS A 225 -17.56 37.03 -45.64
N CYS A 226 -16.27 37.10 -45.32
CA CYS A 226 -15.50 38.33 -45.45
C CYS A 226 -15.20 38.60 -46.93
N PRO A 227 -15.55 39.77 -47.48
CA PRO A 227 -15.31 40.08 -48.90
C PRO A 227 -13.82 40.04 -49.26
N LEU A 228 -12.95 40.46 -48.34
CA LEU A 228 -11.49 40.41 -48.53
C LEU A 228 -10.95 38.97 -48.50
N PHE A 229 -11.54 38.11 -47.66
CA PHE A 229 -11.15 36.70 -47.59
C PHE A 229 -11.60 35.93 -48.84
N SER A 230 -12.80 36.21 -49.33
CA SER A 230 -13.34 35.60 -50.56
C SER A 230 -12.59 36.05 -51.81
N ALA A 231 -12.15 37.32 -51.88
CA ALA A 231 -11.34 37.83 -52.99
C ALA A 231 -9.93 37.21 -53.02
N ALA A 232 -9.27 37.08 -51.86
CA ALA A 232 -7.96 36.45 -51.75
C ALA A 232 -7.96 34.96 -52.14
N ASN A 233 -9.10 34.28 -52.01
CA ASN A 233 -9.23 32.87 -52.39
C ASN A 233 -9.60 32.67 -53.87
N GLN A 234 -10.12 33.70 -54.55
CA GLN A 234 -10.46 33.65 -55.99
C GLN A 234 -9.24 33.95 -56.87
N SER A 235 -8.28 34.75 -56.40
CA SER A 235 -7.03 35.03 -57.13
C SER A 235 -6.08 33.83 -57.24
N SER A 236 -6.35 32.75 -56.50
CA SER A 236 -5.49 31.55 -56.41
C SER A 236 -5.94 30.41 -57.33
N GLY A 237 -7.01 30.60 -58.11
CA GLY A 237 -7.75 29.51 -58.78
C GLY A 237 -7.84 29.56 -60.31
N SER A 238 -7.18 30.48 -61.01
CA SER A 238 -7.22 30.56 -62.48
C SER A 238 -5.86 30.20 -63.10
N GLY A 239 -5.48 28.93 -62.98
CA GLY A 239 -4.46 28.29 -63.82
C GLY A 239 -5.14 27.42 -64.86
N SER A 240 -5.57 28.00 -65.98
CA SER A 240 -6.10 27.25 -67.12
C SER A 240 -4.95 26.58 -67.88
N VAL A 241 -4.85 25.26 -67.76
CA VAL A 241 -4.07 24.41 -68.68
C VAL A 241 -4.84 24.29 -69.98
N SER A 242 -4.22 24.61 -71.11
CA SER A 242 -4.67 24.19 -72.43
C SER A 242 -3.47 23.75 -73.26
N LYS A 243 -3.63 22.56 -73.85
CA LYS A 243 -2.75 21.95 -74.85
C LYS A 243 -2.73 22.77 -76.13
#